data_AF-A0A924D7B1-F1
#
_entry.id   AF-A0A924D7B1-F1
#
_cell.length_a   1.000
_cell.length_b   1.000
_cell.length_c   1.000
_cell.angle_alpha   90.00
_cell.angle_beta   90.00
_cell.angle_gamma   90.00
#
_symmetry.space_group_name_H-M   'P 1'
#
loop_
_entity.id
_entity.type
_entity.pdbx_description
1 polymer ?
#
loop_
_entity_poly.entity_id
_entity_poly.type
_entity_poly.pdbx_seq_one_letter_code
_entity_poly.pdbx_strand_id
1 'polypeptide(L)'
;MTDKQVEILSPIFTNLAIWKERYLSKFNKLNNTILLNFENYNHIKIKQTIGLINCLLTDFISEKDKIKGLNKTQSVLFNPLSFFPIGETMHSFLIANIINPNSEHGQGDLFLKSFLKKLDIEVYENDNWIVTAEIGRIDILIKRENPHTVIVIENKSNYAIDQENQIYRYWYQEIYLPNKKQLKPITEKNYHIIYLTPSEYKIPEKRSLLRPKEYDENLPEIVPLKAKIWQFDKEIKDWLKNSINELHSENHRLREYIKQYIELWN
;
A
#
# COMPACT_ATOMS: atom_id res chain seq x y z
N MET A 1 92.37 -2.98 -18.92
CA MET A 1 92.52 -1.66 -18.26
C MET A 1 93.95 -1.58 -17.76
N THR A 2 94.64 -0.47 -17.97
CA THR A 2 95.97 -0.27 -17.36
C THR A 2 95.83 -0.01 -15.86
N ASP A 3 96.85 -0.30 -15.04
CA ASP A 3 96.77 -0.16 -13.57
C ASP A 3 96.31 1.24 -13.12
N LYS A 4 96.73 2.29 -13.84
CA LYS A 4 96.25 3.68 -13.64
C LYS A 4 94.74 3.87 -13.87
N GLN A 5 94.15 3.15 -14.83
CA GLN A 5 92.71 3.24 -15.10
C GLN A 5 91.89 2.55 -14.00
N VAL A 6 92.41 1.46 -13.44
CA VAL A 6 91.78 0.74 -12.32
C VAL A 6 91.79 1.59 -11.05
N GLU A 7 92.90 2.29 -10.79
CA GLU A 7 93.06 3.18 -9.63
C GLU A 7 92.09 4.38 -9.68
N ILE A 8 91.85 4.94 -10.87
CA ILE A 8 90.91 6.07 -11.06
C ILE A 8 89.44 5.61 -11.00
N LEU A 9 89.12 4.44 -11.57
CA LEU A 9 87.72 4.00 -11.73
C LEU A 9 87.18 3.23 -10.52
N SER A 10 88.04 2.57 -9.73
CA SER A 10 87.64 1.81 -8.54
C SER A 10 86.82 2.63 -7.53
N PRO A 11 87.25 3.84 -7.10
CA PRO A 11 86.46 4.67 -6.18
C PRO A 11 85.10 5.10 -6.75
N ILE A 12 85.00 5.27 -8.07
CA ILE A 12 83.76 5.64 -8.76
C ILE A 12 82.78 4.47 -8.72
N PHE A 13 83.24 3.25 -9.02
CA PHE A 13 82.40 2.04 -8.93
C PHE A 13 81.97 1.74 -7.49
N THR A 14 82.85 1.91 -6.50
CA THR A 14 82.49 1.76 -5.08
C THR A 14 81.43 2.78 -4.66
N ASN A 15 81.59 4.05 -5.05
CA ASN A 15 80.59 5.09 -4.76
C ASN A 15 79.25 4.84 -5.46
N LEU A 16 79.25 4.34 -6.70
CA LEU A 16 78.04 3.95 -7.42
C LEU A 16 77.32 2.77 -6.75
N ALA A 17 78.06 1.78 -6.25
CA ALA A 17 77.51 0.65 -5.51
C ALA A 17 76.87 1.12 -4.19
N ILE A 18 77.58 1.96 -3.42
CA ILE A 18 77.05 2.56 -2.17
C ILE A 18 75.81 3.41 -2.45
N TRP A 19 75.81 4.19 -3.54
CA TRP A 19 74.66 4.99 -3.94
C TRP A 19 73.46 4.11 -4.30
N LYS A 20 73.67 3.03 -5.05
CA LYS A 20 72.64 2.06 -5.42
C LYS A 20 72.05 1.37 -4.20
N GLU A 21 72.88 0.95 -3.24
CA GLU A 21 72.42 0.37 -1.97
C GLU A 21 71.62 1.37 -1.13
N ARG A 22 72.08 2.62 -1.02
CA ARG A 22 71.35 3.69 -0.33
C ARG A 22 70.02 4.00 -1.00
N TYR A 23 69.99 4.04 -2.34
CA TYR A 23 68.78 4.25 -3.11
C TYR A 23 67.78 3.11 -2.90
N LEU A 24 68.23 1.86 -3.02
CA LEU A 24 67.40 0.67 -2.77
C LEU A 24 66.88 0.61 -1.33
N SER A 25 67.73 0.93 -0.35
CA SER A 25 67.35 1.02 1.07
C SER A 25 66.27 2.08 1.28
N LYS A 26 66.44 3.27 0.71
CA LYS A 26 65.45 4.36 0.79
C LYS A 26 64.15 4.01 0.09
N PHE A 27 64.22 3.36 -1.07
CA PHE A 27 63.07 2.89 -1.84
C PHE A 27 62.28 1.80 -1.08
N ASN A 28 62.97 0.80 -0.52
CA ASN A 28 62.35 -0.24 0.29
C ASN A 28 61.69 0.33 1.55
N LYS A 29 62.35 1.31 2.21
CA LYS A 29 61.77 2.00 3.37
C LYS A 29 60.49 2.75 3.00
N LEU A 30 60.48 3.42 1.85
CA LEU A 30 59.29 4.12 1.34
C LEU A 30 58.15 3.13 1.05
N ASN A 31 58.43 2.02 0.35
CA ASN A 31 57.42 1.01 0.04
C ASN A 31 56.82 0.37 1.30
N ASN A 32 57.65 0.04 2.29
CA ASN A 32 57.17 -0.49 3.56
C ASN A 32 56.28 0.53 4.30
N THR A 33 56.62 1.81 4.22
CA THR A 33 55.80 2.88 4.82
C THR A 33 54.44 3.00 4.13
N ILE A 34 54.40 2.93 2.80
CA ILE A 34 53.15 2.96 2.02
C ILE A 34 52.28 1.75 2.34
N LEU A 35 52.87 0.55 2.42
CA LEU A 35 52.15 -0.68 2.77
C LEU A 35 51.52 -0.58 4.17
N LEU A 36 52.31 -0.16 5.17
CA LEU A 36 51.82 0.07 6.54
C LEU A 36 50.69 1.10 6.60
N ASN A 37 50.79 2.20 5.84
CA ASN A 37 49.74 3.21 5.76
C ASN A 37 48.46 2.64 5.12
N PHE A 38 48.58 1.81 4.08
CA PHE A 38 47.43 1.16 3.45
C PHE A 38 46.76 0.14 4.37
N GLU A 39 47.53 -0.68 5.07
CA GLU A 39 47.02 -1.63 6.08
C GLU A 39 46.31 -0.89 7.23
N ASN A 40 46.91 0.19 7.74
CA ASN A 40 46.29 1.02 8.78
C ASN A 40 44.99 1.67 8.29
N TYR A 41 44.97 2.22 7.08
CA TYR A 41 43.76 2.80 6.49
C TYR A 41 42.64 1.76 6.36
N ASN A 42 42.95 0.56 5.85
CA ASN A 42 41.99 -0.54 5.76
C ASN A 42 41.47 -0.96 7.13
N HIS A 43 42.35 -1.09 8.13
CA HIS A 43 41.97 -1.42 9.49
C HIS A 43 41.04 -0.37 10.11
N ILE A 44 41.36 0.93 9.93
CA ILE A 44 40.49 2.04 10.38
C ILE A 44 39.13 1.96 9.70
N LYS A 45 39.09 1.77 8.37
CA LYS A 45 37.85 1.68 7.60
C LYS A 45 36.99 0.48 8.04
N ILE A 46 37.61 -0.69 8.25
CA ILE A 46 36.92 -1.87 8.77
C ILE A 46 36.34 -1.59 10.16
N LYS A 47 37.13 -0.99 11.06
CA LYS A 47 36.67 -0.63 12.41
C LYS A 47 35.48 0.35 12.39
N GLN A 48 35.52 1.34 11.50
CA GLN A 48 34.41 2.28 11.30
C GLN A 48 33.15 1.56 10.81
N THR A 49 33.27 0.69 9.80
CA THR A 49 32.14 -0.10 9.28
C THR A 49 31.54 -1.01 10.36
N ILE A 50 32.37 -1.71 11.14
CA ILE A 50 31.91 -2.53 12.27
C ILE A 50 31.19 -1.67 13.31
N GLY A 51 31.70 -0.47 13.60
CA GLY A 51 31.05 0.49 14.48
C GLY A 51 29.65 0.87 14.02
N LEU A 52 29.47 1.17 12.72
CA LEU A 52 28.15 1.46 12.14
C LEU A 52 27.21 0.26 12.23
N ILE A 53 27.69 -0.94 11.92
CA ILE A 53 26.90 -2.18 12.02
C ILE A 53 26.44 -2.39 13.47
N ASN A 54 27.32 -2.18 14.45
CA ASN A 54 26.95 -2.31 15.86
C ASN A 54 25.91 -1.28 16.30
N CYS A 55 25.98 -0.05 15.78
CA CYS A 55 24.96 0.96 16.03
C CYS A 55 23.60 0.51 15.47
N LEU A 56 23.56 0.09 14.21
CA LEU A 56 22.32 -0.43 13.57
C LEU A 56 21.76 -1.65 14.31
N LEU A 57 22.61 -2.56 14.75
CA LEU A 57 22.20 -3.73 15.55
C LEU A 57 21.61 -3.30 16.89
N THR A 58 22.21 -2.30 17.55
CA THR A 58 21.72 -1.76 18.82
C THR A 58 20.34 -1.11 18.63
N ASP A 59 20.18 -0.30 17.58
CA ASP A 59 18.91 0.34 17.23
C ASP A 59 17.83 -0.71 16.92
N PHE A 60 18.17 -1.74 16.15
CA PHE A 60 17.26 -2.84 15.83
C PHE A 60 16.84 -3.63 17.07
N ILE A 61 17.77 -3.96 17.96
CA ILE A 61 17.47 -4.65 19.23
C ILE A 61 16.57 -3.77 20.11
N SER A 62 16.88 -2.48 20.23
CA SER A 62 16.07 -1.52 20.99
C SER A 62 14.64 -1.46 20.46
N GLU A 63 14.45 -1.37 19.14
CA GLU A 63 13.13 -1.32 18.54
C GLU A 63 12.35 -2.62 18.73
N LYS A 64 13.03 -3.76 18.61
CA LYS A 64 12.44 -5.07 18.89
C LYS A 64 11.97 -5.20 20.34
N ASP A 65 12.75 -4.70 21.30
CA ASP A 65 12.37 -4.72 22.71
C ASP A 65 11.20 -3.78 23.01
N LYS A 66 11.13 -2.60 22.36
CA LYS A 66 9.96 -1.71 22.44
C LYS A 66 8.70 -2.41 21.93
N ILE A 67 8.78 -3.03 20.74
CA ILE A 67 7.65 -3.78 20.15
C ILE A 67 7.23 -4.93 21.07
N LYS A 68 8.19 -5.67 21.65
CA LYS A 68 7.91 -6.75 22.60
C LYS A 68 7.21 -6.23 23.86
N GLY A 69 7.64 -5.09 24.38
CA GLY A 69 7.00 -4.40 25.51
C GLY A 69 5.56 -3.99 25.18
N LEU A 70 5.35 -3.30 24.06
CA LEU A 70 4.03 -2.90 23.57
C LEU A 70 3.12 -4.11 23.36
N ASN A 71 3.64 -5.17 22.73
CA ASN A 71 2.86 -6.38 22.47
C ASN A 71 2.42 -7.08 23.75
N LYS A 72 3.21 -7.02 24.83
CA LYS A 72 2.82 -7.58 26.13
C LYS A 72 1.59 -6.88 26.74
N THR A 73 1.44 -5.56 26.51
CA THR A 73 0.38 -4.75 27.13
C THR A 73 -0.80 -4.47 26.21
N GLN A 74 -0.59 -4.43 24.91
CA GLN A 74 -1.54 -3.94 23.92
C GLN A 74 -1.74 -4.89 22.73
N SER A 75 -0.99 -5.99 22.67
CA SER A 75 -1.11 -6.99 21.59
C SER A 75 -0.94 -6.42 20.17
N VAL A 76 -0.04 -5.44 20.00
CA VAL A 76 0.19 -4.72 18.72
C VAL A 76 0.63 -5.60 17.54
N LEU A 77 1.03 -6.85 17.78
CA LEU A 77 1.37 -7.83 16.75
C LEU A 77 0.26 -8.87 16.52
N PHE A 78 -0.84 -8.79 17.27
CA PHE A 78 -1.93 -9.76 17.23
C PHE A 78 -3.06 -9.26 16.34
N ASN A 79 -3.11 -9.80 15.12
CA ASN A 79 -4.18 -9.56 14.19
C ASN A 79 -4.78 -10.90 13.72
N PRO A 80 -5.94 -11.32 14.27
CA PRO A 80 -6.58 -12.58 13.89
C PRO A 80 -6.89 -12.70 12.39
N LEU A 81 -7.12 -11.56 11.72
CA LEU A 81 -7.41 -11.51 10.29
C LEU A 81 -6.20 -11.91 9.44
N SER A 82 -4.98 -11.81 9.97
CA SER A 82 -3.77 -12.25 9.27
C SER A 82 -3.52 -13.76 9.34
N PHE A 83 -4.30 -14.51 10.14
CA PHE A 83 -4.13 -15.96 10.27
C PHE A 83 -4.78 -16.73 9.12
N PHE A 84 -5.69 -16.09 8.38
CA PHE A 84 -6.45 -16.72 7.30
C PHE A 84 -6.40 -15.85 6.05
N PRO A 85 -6.36 -16.44 4.85
CA PRO A 85 -6.45 -15.67 3.62
C PRO A 85 -7.84 -15.05 3.50
N ILE A 86 -7.90 -13.72 3.39
CA ILE A 86 -9.15 -12.98 3.16
C ILE A 86 -9.27 -12.77 1.66
N GLY A 87 -10.18 -13.52 1.04
CA GLY A 87 -10.50 -13.39 -0.38
C GLY A 87 -11.36 -12.15 -0.68
N GLU A 88 -11.51 -11.85 -1.97
CA GLU A 88 -12.34 -10.77 -2.52
C GLU A 88 -13.74 -10.75 -1.90
N THR A 89 -14.47 -11.87 -2.00
CA THR A 89 -15.79 -12.06 -1.39
C THR A 89 -15.84 -11.72 0.10
N MET A 90 -14.82 -12.09 0.87
CA MET A 90 -14.79 -11.79 2.31
C MET A 90 -14.58 -10.29 2.55
N HIS A 91 -13.69 -9.63 1.80
CA HIS A 91 -13.57 -8.16 1.88
C HIS A 91 -14.89 -7.44 1.57
N SER A 92 -15.64 -7.93 0.60
CA SER A 92 -16.98 -7.41 0.27
C SER A 92 -17.92 -7.53 1.48
N PHE A 93 -17.98 -8.71 2.10
CA PHE A 93 -18.79 -8.94 3.31
C PHE A 93 -18.36 -8.06 4.48
N LEU A 94 -17.06 -7.94 4.77
CA LEU A 94 -16.56 -7.15 5.90
C LEU A 94 -16.91 -5.67 5.72
N ILE A 95 -16.69 -5.11 4.52
CA ILE A 95 -17.04 -3.70 4.23
C ILE A 95 -18.55 -3.50 4.28
N ALA A 96 -19.33 -4.35 3.62
CA ALA A 96 -20.78 -4.23 3.63
C ALA A 96 -21.37 -4.37 5.03
N ASN A 97 -20.81 -5.24 5.87
CA ASN A 97 -21.23 -5.40 7.26
C ASN A 97 -21.00 -4.11 8.07
N ILE A 98 -19.84 -3.44 7.90
CA ILE A 98 -19.54 -2.16 8.56
C ILE A 98 -20.46 -1.04 8.04
N ILE A 99 -20.77 -1.02 6.75
CA ILE A 99 -21.64 0.02 6.17
C ILE A 99 -23.11 -0.20 6.54
N ASN A 100 -23.56 -1.45 6.70
CA ASN A 100 -24.97 -1.77 6.88
C ASN A 100 -25.49 -1.30 8.26
N PRO A 101 -26.45 -0.35 8.29
CA PRO A 101 -26.95 0.20 9.55
C PRO A 101 -27.68 -0.83 10.43
N ASN A 102 -28.12 -1.94 9.84
CA ASN A 102 -28.86 -3.00 10.51
C ASN A 102 -27.98 -4.21 10.88
N SER A 103 -26.66 -4.10 10.76
CA SER A 103 -25.75 -5.19 11.12
C SER A 103 -25.49 -5.28 12.62
N GLU A 104 -24.83 -6.37 13.03
CA GLU A 104 -24.57 -6.71 14.43
C GLU A 104 -23.61 -5.74 15.15
N HIS A 105 -22.94 -4.82 14.43
CA HIS A 105 -22.09 -3.82 15.08
C HIS A 105 -22.89 -2.78 15.88
N GLY A 106 -24.21 -2.66 15.65
CA GLY A 106 -25.14 -1.89 16.48
C GLY A 106 -24.86 -0.38 16.54
N GLN A 107 -24.28 0.21 15.49
CA GLN A 107 -23.96 1.64 15.44
C GLN A 107 -24.98 2.45 14.63
N GLY A 108 -26.09 1.81 14.23
CA GLY A 108 -27.04 2.41 13.31
C GLY A 108 -26.34 2.92 12.05
N ASP A 109 -26.70 4.13 11.64
CA ASP A 109 -26.23 4.74 10.41
C ASP A 109 -24.87 5.47 10.50
N LEU A 110 -24.12 5.35 11.60
CA LEU A 110 -22.85 6.06 11.81
C LEU A 110 -21.86 5.87 10.65
N PHE A 111 -21.53 4.60 10.33
CA PHE A 111 -20.58 4.28 9.28
C PHE A 111 -21.11 4.59 7.88
N LEU A 112 -22.40 4.37 7.66
CA LEU A 112 -23.06 4.69 6.40
C LEU A 112 -23.02 6.20 6.15
N LYS A 113 -23.40 7.02 7.13
CA LYS A 113 -23.38 8.49 7.05
C LYS A 113 -21.99 9.01 6.70
N SER A 114 -20.97 8.54 7.41
CA SER A 114 -19.59 8.95 7.15
C SER A 114 -19.10 8.50 5.77
N PHE A 115 -19.52 7.32 5.30
CA PHE A 115 -19.21 6.81 3.95
C PHE A 115 -19.87 7.66 2.87
N LEU A 116 -21.18 7.92 2.99
CA LEU A 116 -21.96 8.73 2.05
C LEU A 116 -21.43 10.16 1.95
N LYS A 117 -20.98 10.73 3.07
CA LYS A 117 -20.34 12.05 3.11
C LYS A 117 -19.07 12.12 2.24
N LYS A 118 -18.26 11.05 2.16
CA LYS A 118 -17.09 11.01 1.26
C LYS A 118 -17.47 11.02 -0.23
N LEU A 119 -18.70 10.64 -0.55
CA LEU A 119 -19.25 10.65 -1.91
C LEU A 119 -20.06 11.91 -2.23
N ASP A 120 -20.16 12.85 -1.28
CA ASP A 120 -20.98 14.06 -1.38
C ASP A 120 -22.48 13.75 -1.60
N ILE A 121 -22.95 12.64 -1.00
CA ILE A 121 -24.34 12.22 -1.05
C ILE A 121 -25.08 12.80 0.17
N GLU A 122 -26.21 13.46 -0.10
CA GLU A 122 -27.10 13.97 0.94
C GLU A 122 -27.71 12.82 1.74
N VAL A 123 -27.63 12.91 3.07
CA VAL A 123 -28.27 12.00 4.00
C VAL A 123 -29.50 12.67 4.60
N TYR A 124 -30.62 11.97 4.59
CA TYR A 124 -31.87 12.45 5.20
C TYR A 124 -32.21 11.65 6.45
N GLU A 125 -33.02 12.25 7.32
CA GLU A 125 -33.58 11.54 8.47
C GLU A 125 -34.52 10.42 7.99
N ASN A 126 -34.40 9.23 8.58
CA ASN A 126 -35.17 8.03 8.25
C ASN A 126 -34.94 7.49 6.82
N ASP A 127 -33.74 7.69 6.26
CA ASP A 127 -33.38 7.03 5.01
C ASP A 127 -33.34 5.49 5.17
N ASN A 128 -34.13 4.81 4.35
CA ASN A 128 -34.13 3.36 4.28
C ASN A 128 -33.10 2.88 3.26
N TRP A 129 -31.86 2.73 3.71
CA TRP A 129 -30.77 2.18 2.91
C TRP A 129 -30.75 0.66 2.95
N ILE A 130 -30.57 0.06 1.78
CA ILE A 130 -30.34 -1.36 1.58
C ILE A 130 -28.86 -1.55 1.27
N VAL A 131 -28.19 -2.42 2.03
CA VAL A 131 -26.79 -2.78 1.83
C VAL A 131 -26.70 -4.29 1.65
N THR A 132 -26.14 -4.74 0.54
CA THR A 132 -25.95 -6.16 0.24
C THR A 132 -24.53 -6.42 -0.23
N ALA A 133 -24.00 -7.61 0.05
CA ALA A 133 -22.73 -8.08 -0.48
C ALA A 133 -22.91 -9.41 -1.22
N GLU A 134 -22.22 -9.55 -2.36
CA GLU A 134 -22.14 -10.78 -3.15
C GLU A 134 -23.52 -11.27 -3.65
N ILE A 135 -24.47 -10.34 -3.88
CA ILE A 135 -25.81 -10.62 -4.41
C ILE A 135 -25.89 -10.15 -5.85
N GLY A 136 -26.47 -10.97 -6.73
CA GLY A 136 -26.70 -10.58 -8.14
C GLY A 136 -25.40 -10.39 -8.94
N ARG A 137 -24.29 -10.99 -8.49
CA ARG A 137 -22.92 -10.77 -8.98
C ARG A 137 -22.34 -9.39 -8.69
N ILE A 138 -22.98 -8.58 -7.84
CA ILE A 138 -22.42 -7.30 -7.38
C ILE A 138 -21.71 -7.56 -6.05
N ASP A 139 -20.44 -7.15 -5.95
CA ASP A 139 -19.64 -7.36 -4.74
C ASP A 139 -20.22 -6.60 -3.55
N ILE A 140 -20.50 -5.29 -3.69
CA ILE A 140 -21.28 -4.52 -2.72
C ILE A 140 -22.25 -3.57 -3.42
N LEU A 141 -23.50 -3.56 -2.99
CA LEU A 141 -24.53 -2.64 -3.44
C LEU A 141 -25.10 -1.89 -2.23
N ILE A 142 -25.13 -0.57 -2.33
CA ILE A 142 -25.75 0.33 -1.35
C ILE A 142 -26.78 1.17 -2.10
N LYS A 143 -28.06 1.10 -1.73
CA LYS A 143 -29.11 1.85 -2.42
C LYS A 143 -30.24 2.32 -1.52
N ARG A 144 -30.92 3.38 -1.97
CA ARG A 144 -32.22 3.84 -1.45
C ARG A 144 -33.14 4.21 -2.61
N GLU A 145 -34.44 4.18 -2.38
CA GLU A 145 -35.47 4.43 -3.40
C GLU A 145 -35.78 5.92 -3.62
N ASN A 146 -35.69 6.76 -2.57
CA ASN A 146 -36.08 8.17 -2.66
C ASN A 146 -35.14 9.11 -1.88
N PRO A 147 -34.44 10.05 -2.57
CA PRO A 147 -34.23 10.04 -4.01
C PRO A 147 -33.49 8.77 -4.41
N HIS A 148 -33.83 8.20 -5.57
CA HIS A 148 -33.19 6.98 -6.05
C HIS A 148 -31.68 7.20 -6.15
N THR A 149 -30.93 6.47 -5.33
CA THR A 149 -29.49 6.65 -5.13
C THR A 149 -28.87 5.27 -5.07
N VAL A 150 -27.80 5.06 -5.84
CA VAL A 150 -27.15 3.75 -5.98
C VAL A 150 -25.65 3.94 -5.95
N ILE A 151 -25.00 3.16 -5.09
CA ILE A 151 -23.54 3.02 -5.04
C ILE A 151 -23.23 1.56 -5.26
N VAL A 152 -22.51 1.28 -6.33
CA VAL A 152 -21.95 -0.03 -6.61
C VAL A 152 -20.47 0.01 -6.25
N ILE A 153 -19.99 -0.97 -5.50
CA ILE A 153 -18.56 -1.16 -5.24
C ILE A 153 -18.16 -2.48 -5.88
N GLU A 154 -17.24 -2.41 -6.83
CA GLU A 154 -16.57 -3.56 -7.42
C GLU A 154 -15.21 -3.71 -6.73
N ASN A 155 -15.02 -4.83 -6.05
CA ASN A 155 -13.85 -5.14 -5.24
C ASN A 155 -12.79 -5.82 -6.10
N LYS A 156 -11.53 -5.39 -5.99
CA LYS A 156 -10.38 -5.98 -6.70
C LYS A 156 -9.19 -6.23 -5.77
N SER A 157 -9.47 -6.55 -4.50
CA SER A 157 -8.47 -6.74 -3.43
C SER A 157 -7.27 -7.61 -3.81
N ASN A 158 -7.46 -8.60 -4.67
CA ASN A 158 -6.49 -9.61 -5.08
C ASN A 158 -5.92 -9.40 -6.50
N TYR A 159 -6.13 -8.22 -7.12
CA TYR A 159 -5.76 -7.94 -8.52
C TYR A 159 -6.45 -8.85 -9.57
N ALA A 160 -7.64 -9.37 -9.27
CA ALA A 160 -8.40 -10.20 -10.21
C ALA A 160 -8.61 -9.52 -11.56
N ILE A 161 -8.63 -10.34 -12.61
CA ILE A 161 -8.95 -9.95 -13.98
C ILE A 161 -10.42 -9.53 -14.04
N ASP A 162 -10.71 -8.43 -14.75
CA ASP A 162 -12.09 -7.93 -14.82
C ASP A 162 -12.99 -8.94 -15.54
N GLN A 163 -14.28 -8.98 -15.20
CA GLN A 163 -15.23 -9.77 -15.99
C GLN A 163 -15.75 -8.94 -17.16
N GLU A 164 -16.08 -9.62 -18.27
CA GLU A 164 -16.62 -8.95 -19.45
C GLU A 164 -17.97 -8.30 -19.14
N ASN A 165 -18.16 -7.05 -19.59
CA ASN A 165 -19.36 -6.22 -19.45
C ASN A 165 -19.86 -6.04 -18.00
N GLN A 166 -19.02 -6.29 -17.00
CA GLN A 166 -19.43 -6.39 -15.60
C GLN A 166 -19.98 -5.09 -15.05
N ILE A 167 -19.21 -4.01 -15.14
CA ILE A 167 -19.64 -2.68 -14.69
C ILE A 167 -20.85 -2.21 -15.51
N TYR A 168 -20.91 -2.55 -16.80
CA TYR A 168 -22.07 -2.22 -17.64
C TYR A 168 -23.35 -2.88 -17.14
N ARG A 169 -23.31 -4.16 -16.77
CA ARG A 169 -24.49 -4.87 -16.24
C ARG A 169 -25.01 -4.20 -14.97
N TYR A 170 -24.13 -3.80 -14.06
CA TYR A 170 -24.55 -3.16 -12.80
C TYR A 170 -25.21 -1.80 -13.05
N TRP A 171 -24.57 -0.97 -13.88
CA TRP A 171 -25.15 0.31 -14.28
C TRP A 171 -26.52 0.11 -14.94
N TYR A 172 -26.62 -0.87 -15.85
CA TYR A 172 -27.86 -1.13 -16.56
C TYR A 172 -28.99 -1.57 -15.60
N GLN A 173 -28.69 -2.52 -14.71
CA GLN A 173 -29.68 -3.14 -13.82
C GLN A 173 -30.12 -2.23 -12.68
N GLU A 174 -29.17 -1.60 -11.98
CA GLU A 174 -29.48 -0.84 -10.76
C GLU A 174 -29.71 0.64 -11.04
N ILE A 175 -29.19 1.20 -12.14
CA ILE A 175 -29.30 2.63 -12.44
C ILE A 175 -30.22 2.87 -13.63
N TYR A 176 -29.91 2.33 -14.81
CA TYR A 176 -30.66 2.67 -16.03
C TYR A 176 -32.11 2.17 -16.00
N LEU A 177 -32.33 0.88 -15.72
CA LEU A 177 -33.68 0.29 -15.76
C LEU A 177 -34.66 0.94 -14.76
N PRO A 178 -34.29 1.18 -13.48
CA PRO A 178 -35.17 1.87 -12.54
C PRO A 178 -35.49 3.31 -12.96
N ASN A 179 -34.50 4.06 -13.48
CA ASN A 179 -34.70 5.44 -13.90
C ASN A 179 -35.49 5.56 -15.20
N LYS A 180 -35.33 4.63 -16.15
CA LYS A 180 -36.13 4.59 -17.40
C LYS A 180 -37.62 4.48 -17.09
N LYS A 181 -37.99 3.68 -16.09
CA LYS A 181 -39.37 3.54 -15.63
C LYS A 181 -39.91 4.81 -14.97
N GLN A 182 -39.03 5.56 -14.28
CA GLN A 182 -39.40 6.74 -13.50
C GLN A 182 -39.19 8.07 -14.25
N LEU A 183 -38.65 8.04 -15.49
CA LEU A 183 -38.27 9.21 -16.30
C LEU A 183 -37.35 10.20 -15.56
N LYS A 184 -36.50 9.70 -14.65
CA LYS A 184 -35.60 10.52 -13.82
C LYS A 184 -34.24 10.73 -14.51
N PRO A 185 -33.66 11.93 -14.46
CA PRO A 185 -32.31 12.17 -14.98
C PRO A 185 -31.27 11.41 -14.15
N ILE A 186 -30.32 10.78 -14.83
CA ILE A 186 -29.16 10.13 -14.20
C ILE A 186 -28.13 11.22 -13.91
N THR A 187 -27.91 11.55 -12.64
CA THR A 187 -26.93 12.54 -12.20
C THR A 187 -25.81 11.90 -11.40
N GLU A 188 -24.57 12.30 -11.61
CA GLU A 188 -23.40 11.80 -10.87
C GLU A 188 -23.47 12.06 -9.35
N LYS A 189 -24.39 12.92 -8.88
CA LYS A 189 -24.65 13.16 -7.46
C LYS A 189 -25.18 11.91 -6.74
N ASN A 190 -26.10 11.17 -7.36
CA ASN A 190 -26.82 10.06 -6.72
C ASN A 190 -26.33 8.67 -7.18
N TYR A 191 -25.48 8.62 -8.20
CA TYR A 191 -25.07 7.37 -8.83
C TYR A 191 -23.56 7.27 -8.84
N HIS A 192 -23.03 6.27 -8.13
CA HIS A 192 -21.59 6.05 -8.01
C HIS A 192 -21.24 4.62 -8.34
N ILE A 193 -20.17 4.44 -9.12
CA ILE A 193 -19.51 3.16 -9.32
C ILE A 193 -18.11 3.33 -8.73
N ILE A 194 -17.81 2.58 -7.69
CA ILE A 194 -16.52 2.58 -7.01
C ILE A 194 -15.79 1.32 -7.44
N TYR A 195 -14.63 1.49 -8.08
CA TYR A 195 -13.72 0.41 -8.37
C TYR A 195 -12.64 0.40 -7.29
N LEU A 196 -12.79 -0.52 -6.33
CA LEU A 196 -12.01 -0.57 -5.11
C LEU A 196 -10.80 -1.50 -5.30
N THR A 197 -9.61 -0.92 -5.28
CA THR A 197 -8.37 -1.56 -5.71
C THR A 197 -7.27 -1.52 -4.63
N PRO A 198 -6.34 -2.49 -4.60
CA PRO A 198 -5.13 -2.40 -3.77
C PRO A 198 -4.12 -1.35 -4.26
N SER A 199 -4.23 -0.87 -5.52
CA SER A 199 -3.26 0.06 -6.11
C SER A 199 -3.88 1.00 -7.16
N GLU A 200 -3.36 2.22 -7.28
CA GLU A 200 -3.83 3.26 -8.21
C GLU A 200 -3.71 2.86 -9.70
N TYR A 201 -2.79 1.97 -10.05
CA TYR A 201 -2.59 1.53 -11.43
C TYR A 201 -3.61 0.50 -11.90
N LYS A 202 -4.35 -0.13 -10.97
CA LYS A 202 -5.38 -1.12 -11.30
C LYS A 202 -6.71 -0.38 -11.48
N ILE A 203 -7.01 -0.13 -12.75
CA ILE A 203 -8.20 0.55 -13.24
C ILE A 203 -9.13 -0.42 -13.98
N PRO A 204 -10.43 -0.11 -14.12
CA PRO A 204 -11.35 -0.92 -14.91
C PRO A 204 -10.87 -1.07 -16.36
N GLU A 205 -10.83 -2.30 -16.83
CA GLU A 205 -10.56 -2.62 -18.21
C GLU A 205 -11.75 -2.19 -19.10
N LYS A 206 -11.46 -1.71 -20.31
CA LYS A 206 -12.49 -1.26 -21.27
C LYS A 206 -13.60 -2.30 -21.45
N ARG A 207 -13.24 -3.59 -21.49
CA ARG A 207 -14.20 -4.70 -21.67
C ARG A 207 -15.21 -4.84 -20.54
N SER A 208 -14.92 -4.37 -19.32
CA SER A 208 -15.90 -4.37 -18.22
C SER A 208 -16.96 -3.28 -18.40
N LEU A 209 -16.57 -2.19 -19.07
CA LEU A 209 -17.40 -1.00 -19.30
C LEU A 209 -18.20 -1.05 -20.60
N LEU A 210 -17.95 -2.04 -21.48
CA LEU A 210 -18.64 -2.16 -22.76
C LEU A 210 -20.03 -2.77 -22.61
N ARG A 211 -20.93 -2.35 -23.49
CA ARG A 211 -22.28 -2.91 -23.62
C ARG A 211 -22.19 -4.36 -24.10
N PRO A 212 -22.92 -5.31 -23.47
CA PRO A 212 -23.11 -6.65 -24.01
C PRO A 212 -23.72 -6.61 -25.43
N LYS A 213 -23.30 -7.51 -26.31
CA LYS A 213 -23.79 -7.54 -27.71
C LYS A 213 -25.28 -7.86 -27.79
N GLU A 214 -25.84 -8.53 -26.78
CA GLU A 214 -27.24 -8.92 -26.72
C GLU A 214 -28.16 -7.76 -26.30
N TYR A 215 -27.61 -6.63 -25.87
CA TYR A 215 -28.37 -5.49 -25.40
C TYR A 215 -28.73 -4.56 -26.58
N ASP A 216 -29.85 -3.83 -26.44
CA ASP A 216 -30.38 -2.90 -27.45
C ASP A 216 -29.30 -1.94 -27.98
N GLU A 217 -29.21 -1.84 -29.31
CA GLU A 217 -28.23 -1.01 -30.00
C GLU A 217 -28.37 0.48 -29.70
N ASN A 218 -29.53 0.93 -29.24
CA ASN A 218 -29.79 2.32 -28.85
C ASN A 218 -29.21 2.69 -27.47
N LEU A 219 -28.79 1.70 -26.67
CA LEU A 219 -28.13 1.95 -25.38
C LEU A 219 -26.70 2.49 -25.62
N PRO A 220 -26.11 3.26 -24.70
CA PRO A 220 -24.75 3.74 -24.87
C PRO A 220 -23.76 2.56 -24.98
N GLU A 221 -22.76 2.66 -25.86
CA GLU A 221 -21.76 1.61 -26.08
C GLU A 221 -20.89 1.36 -24.83
N ILE A 222 -20.60 2.43 -24.09
CA ILE A 222 -19.83 2.41 -22.84
C ILE A 222 -20.71 2.99 -21.73
N VAL A 223 -20.52 2.53 -20.48
CA VAL A 223 -21.20 3.08 -19.31
C VAL A 223 -21.07 4.62 -19.26
N PRO A 224 -22.19 5.37 -19.26
CA PRO A 224 -22.19 6.84 -19.26
C PRO A 224 -21.98 7.42 -17.85
N LEU A 225 -21.25 6.70 -16.99
CA LEU A 225 -20.93 7.09 -15.61
C LEU A 225 -19.47 6.73 -15.36
N LYS A 226 -18.67 7.72 -14.94
CA LYS A 226 -17.26 7.50 -14.66
C LYS A 226 -17.08 6.74 -13.35
N ALA A 227 -16.39 5.60 -13.41
CA ALA A 227 -16.01 4.87 -12.20
C ALA A 227 -15.00 5.67 -11.38
N LYS A 228 -15.22 5.75 -10.07
CA LYS A 228 -14.28 6.30 -9.08
C LYS A 228 -13.30 5.22 -8.67
N ILE A 229 -12.01 5.51 -8.75
CA ILE A 229 -10.96 4.59 -8.29
C ILE A 229 -10.69 4.88 -6.82
N TRP A 230 -11.03 3.94 -5.95
CA TRP A 230 -10.75 4.02 -4.51
C TRP A 230 -9.75 2.95 -4.14
N GLN A 231 -8.92 3.22 -3.15
CA GLN A 231 -7.95 2.28 -2.62
C GLN A 231 -8.27 1.88 -1.19
N PHE A 232 -7.92 0.64 -0.86
CA PHE A 232 -8.09 0.15 0.51
C PHE A 232 -7.19 0.89 1.50
N ASP A 233 -5.93 1.14 1.12
CA ASP A 233 -4.90 1.81 1.93
C ASP A 233 -5.04 3.35 1.98
N LYS A 234 -5.97 3.93 1.21
CA LYS A 234 -6.29 5.36 1.21
C LYS A 234 -7.73 5.61 1.62
N GLU A 235 -8.70 5.53 0.72
CA GLU A 235 -10.07 5.97 0.97
C GLU A 235 -10.78 5.15 2.04
N ILE A 236 -10.65 3.81 2.01
CA ILE A 236 -11.28 2.93 3.02
C ILE A 236 -10.60 3.11 4.38
N LYS A 237 -9.27 3.13 4.42
CA LYS A 237 -8.50 3.39 5.64
C LYS A 237 -8.84 4.74 6.27
N ASP A 238 -8.89 5.82 5.48
CA ASP A 238 -9.25 7.15 5.96
C ASP A 238 -10.69 7.18 6.48
N TRP A 239 -11.65 6.63 5.72
CA TRP A 239 -13.03 6.52 6.14
C TRP A 239 -13.18 5.80 7.50
N LEU A 240 -12.56 4.63 7.63
CA LEU A 240 -12.63 3.84 8.86
C LEU A 240 -11.96 4.57 10.04
N LYS A 241 -10.78 5.15 9.84
CA LYS A 241 -10.07 5.94 10.87
C LYS A 241 -10.88 7.13 11.37
N ASN A 242 -11.59 7.81 10.48
CA ASN A 242 -12.44 8.94 10.86
C ASN A 242 -13.69 8.44 11.60
N SER A 243 -14.31 7.36 11.11
CA SER A 243 -15.53 6.80 11.70
C SER A 243 -15.32 6.23 13.10
N ILE A 244 -14.17 5.60 13.38
CA ILE A 244 -13.91 5.06 14.73
C ILE A 244 -13.85 6.15 15.81
N ASN A 245 -13.53 7.40 15.46
CA ASN A 245 -13.47 8.50 16.43
C ASN A 245 -14.86 8.90 16.94
N GLU A 246 -15.92 8.55 16.20
CA GLU A 246 -17.31 8.81 16.57
C GLU A 246 -17.91 7.69 17.44
N LEU A 247 -17.24 6.54 17.54
CA LEU A 247 -17.67 5.44 18.41
C LEU A 247 -17.57 5.84 19.88
N HIS A 248 -18.58 5.43 20.66
CA HIS A 248 -18.55 5.52 22.12
C HIS A 248 -17.22 4.99 22.69
N SER A 249 -16.68 5.65 23.72
CA SER A 249 -15.36 5.34 24.28
C SER A 249 -15.21 3.87 24.66
N GLU A 250 -16.28 3.30 25.22
CA GLU A 250 -16.31 1.91 25.69
C GLU A 250 -16.53 0.84 24.61
N ASN A 251 -16.74 1.23 23.34
CA ASN A 251 -16.88 0.25 22.26
C ASN A 251 -15.51 -0.27 21.77
N HIS A 252 -14.75 -0.87 22.69
CA HIS A 252 -13.40 -1.35 22.45
C HIS A 252 -13.36 -2.48 21.41
N ARG A 253 -14.37 -3.37 21.41
CA ARG A 253 -14.43 -4.53 20.53
C ARG A 253 -14.47 -4.14 19.06
N LEU A 254 -15.42 -3.27 18.69
CA LEU A 254 -15.57 -2.83 17.31
C LEU A 254 -14.40 -1.95 16.86
N ARG A 255 -13.93 -1.07 17.76
CA ARG A 255 -12.77 -0.22 17.51
C ARG A 255 -11.52 -1.05 17.17
N GLU A 256 -11.28 -2.13 17.92
CA GLU A 256 -10.13 -2.98 17.69
C GLU A 256 -10.27 -3.82 16.41
N TYR A 257 -11.45 -4.38 16.15
CA TYR A 257 -11.75 -5.07 14.91
C TYR A 257 -11.49 -4.19 13.67
N ILE A 258 -11.92 -2.92 13.69
CA ILE A 258 -11.70 -1.99 12.58
C ILE A 258 -10.21 -1.67 12.40
N LYS A 259 -9.46 -1.48 13.49
CA LYS A 259 -8.01 -1.28 13.41
C LYS A 259 -7.31 -2.49 12.79
N GLN A 260 -7.67 -3.69 13.22
CA GLN A 260 -7.14 -4.94 12.66
C GLN A 260 -7.45 -5.07 11.16
N TYR A 261 -8.64 -4.65 10.71
CA TYR A 261 -8.96 -4.62 9.28
C TYR A 261 -8.12 -3.57 8.53
N ILE A 262 -7.93 -2.38 9.09
CA ILE A 262 -7.06 -1.33 8.50
C ILE A 262 -5.63 -1.83 8.34
N GLU A 263 -5.12 -2.60 9.31
CA GLU A 263 -3.75 -3.13 9.29
C GLU A 263 -3.45 -4.11 8.15
N LEU A 264 -4.48 -4.74 7.56
CA LEU A 264 -4.31 -5.60 6.40
C LEU A 264 -3.81 -4.86 5.16
N TRP A 265 -3.94 -3.53 5.17
CA TRP A 265 -3.64 -2.64 4.03
C TRP A 265 -2.46 -1.70 4.31
N ASN A 266 -1.69 -1.97 5.37
CA ASN A 266 -0.52 -1.18 5.77
C ASN A 266 0.80 -1.80 5.31
#